data_AF-A0A118HX58-F1
#
_entry.id   AF-A0A118HX58-F1
#
_cell.length_a   1.000
_cell.length_b   1.000
_cell.length_c   1.000
_cell.angle_alpha   90.00
_cell.angle_beta   90.00
_cell.angle_gamma   90.00
#
_symmetry.space_group_name_H-M   'P 1'
#
loop_
_entity.id
_entity.type
_entity.pdbx_description
1 polymer ?
#
loop_
_entity_poly.entity_id
_entity_poly.type
_entity_poly.pdbx_seq_one_letter_code
_entity_poly.pdbx_strand_id
1 'polypeptide(L)'
;MSRDTLLEALAEDAAQRSINADQLRAMIDDEVRALSSDARVHDYIHVFAIRHLRERMRQLDEQAVEGPPARQPAEPNAQAGRRL
;
A
#
# COMPACT_ATOMS: atom_id res chain seq x y z
N MET A 1 -8.28 1.24 -6.26
CA MET A 1 -9.24 0.33 -6.92
C MET A 1 -9.01 -1.11 -6.47
N SER A 2 -9.49 -1.53 -5.30
CA SER A 2 -9.29 -2.93 -4.81
C SER A 2 -10.18 -3.36 -3.63
N ARG A 3 -10.88 -2.44 -2.96
CA ARG A 3 -11.74 -2.80 -1.81
C ARG A 3 -13.13 -3.25 -2.27
N ASP A 4 -13.67 -2.57 -3.28
CA ASP A 4 -14.97 -2.91 -3.87
C ASP A 4 -14.96 -4.30 -4.51
N THR A 5 -13.85 -4.71 -5.13
CA THR A 5 -13.73 -6.02 -5.80
C THR A 5 -13.81 -7.22 -4.86
N LEU A 6 -13.33 -7.10 -3.60
CA LEU A 6 -13.40 -8.20 -2.64
C LEU A 6 -14.80 -8.36 -2.06
N LEU A 7 -15.48 -7.24 -1.80
CA LEU A 7 -16.86 -7.25 -1.32
C LEU A 7 -17.83 -7.68 -2.42
N GLU A 8 -17.60 -7.26 -3.67
CA GLU A 8 -18.37 -7.73 -4.83
C GLU A 8 -18.19 -9.23 -5.05
N ALA A 9 -16.95 -9.75 -5.06
CA ALA A 9 -16.71 -11.18 -5.19
C ALA A 9 -17.41 -11.99 -4.09
N LEU A 10 -17.34 -11.52 -2.84
CA LEU A 10 -18.03 -12.16 -1.73
C LEU A 10 -19.56 -12.07 -1.85
N ALA A 11 -20.09 -10.96 -2.37
CA ALA A 11 -21.52 -10.79 -2.59
C ALA A 11 -22.05 -11.71 -3.70
N GLU A 12 -21.29 -11.90 -4.78
CA GLU A 12 -21.61 -12.88 -5.84
C GLU A 12 -21.66 -14.30 -5.29
N ASP A 13 -20.68 -14.67 -4.47
CA ASP A 13 -20.62 -15.98 -3.80
C ASP A 13 -21.78 -16.19 -2.80
N ALA A 14 -22.19 -15.12 -2.10
CA ALA A 14 -23.33 -15.13 -1.20
C ALA A 14 -24.65 -15.31 -1.96
N ALA A 15 -24.81 -14.61 -3.09
CA ALA A 15 -25.99 -14.71 -3.95
C ALA A 15 -26.18 -16.14 -4.50
N GLN A 16 -25.10 -16.81 -4.91
CA GLN A 16 -25.14 -18.22 -5.34
C GLN A 16 -25.64 -19.16 -4.24
N ARG A 17 -25.43 -18.79 -2.97
CA ARG A 17 -25.85 -19.55 -1.78
C ARG A 17 -27.20 -19.08 -1.22
N SER A 18 -27.91 -18.19 -1.93
CA SER A 18 -29.16 -17.56 -1.47
C SER A 18 -29.02 -16.82 -0.13
N ILE A 19 -27.82 -16.34 0.17
CA ILE A 19 -27.53 -15.48 1.31
C ILE A 19 -27.82 -14.05 0.88
N ASN A 20 -28.73 -13.38 1.60
CA ASN A 20 -29.07 -11.98 1.31
C ASN A 20 -28.05 -11.01 1.93
N ALA A 21 -28.13 -9.73 1.56
CA ALA A 21 -27.15 -8.72 1.99
C ALA A 21 -27.11 -8.54 3.52
N ASP A 22 -28.25 -8.60 4.20
CA ASP A 22 -28.32 -8.44 5.66
C ASP A 22 -27.70 -9.65 6.37
N GLN A 23 -27.96 -10.86 5.87
CA GLN A 23 -27.34 -12.10 6.34
C GLN A 23 -25.84 -12.09 6.12
N LEU A 24 -25.38 -11.67 4.93
CA LEU A 24 -23.96 -11.56 4.63
C LEU A 24 -23.27 -10.57 5.57
N ARG A 25 -23.92 -9.44 5.86
CA ARG A 25 -23.39 -8.45 6.78
C ARG A 25 -23.29 -8.98 8.21
N ALA A 26 -24.32 -9.68 8.69
CA ALA A 26 -24.28 -10.34 9.99
C ALA A 26 -23.16 -11.38 10.08
N MET A 27 -22.95 -12.18 9.03
CA MET A 27 -21.85 -13.15 8.98
C MET A 27 -20.47 -12.47 9.03
N ILE A 28 -20.30 -11.33 8.34
CA ILE A 28 -19.06 -10.55 8.42
C ILE A 28 -18.84 -10.02 9.83
N ASP A 29 -19.88 -9.48 10.47
CA ASP A 29 -19.79 -8.94 11.82
C ASP A 29 -19.45 -10.04 12.85
N ASP A 30 -20.03 -11.23 12.70
CA ASP A 30 -19.72 -12.41 13.51
C ASP A 30 -18.27 -12.86 13.33
N GLU A 31 -17.78 -12.90 12.09
CA GLU A 31 -16.40 -13.26 11.78
C GLU A 31 -15.41 -12.25 12.38
N VAL A 32 -15.70 -10.94 12.27
CA VAL A 32 -14.90 -9.88 12.91
C VAL A 32 -14.88 -10.06 14.43
N ARG A 33 -16.02 -10.38 15.03
CA ARG A 33 -16.13 -10.61 16.47
C ARG A 33 -15.35 -11.84 16.90
N ALA A 34 -15.40 -12.94 16.15
CA ALA A 34 -14.64 -14.15 16.43
C ALA A 34 -13.13 -13.89 16.37
N LEU A 35 -12.67 -13.22 15.32
CA LEU A 35 -11.25 -12.89 15.13
C LEU A 35 -10.72 -11.92 16.19
N SER A 36 -11.54 -10.94 16.61
CA SER A 36 -11.16 -9.97 17.64
C SER A 36 -11.23 -10.49 19.08
N SER A 37 -11.83 -11.67 19.30
CA SER A 37 -12.04 -12.20 20.66
C SER A 37 -10.73 -12.56 21.37
N ASP A 38 -9.68 -12.94 20.64
CA ASP A 38 -8.37 -13.31 21.20
C ASP A 38 -7.21 -12.43 20.70
N ALA A 39 -7.42 -11.67 19.61
CA ALA A 39 -6.40 -10.81 19.04
C ALA A 39 -6.54 -9.36 19.53
N ARG A 40 -5.42 -8.74 19.93
CA ARG A 40 -5.45 -7.33 20.30
C ARG A 40 -5.62 -6.51 19.03
N VAL A 41 -6.49 -5.51 19.06
CA VAL A 41 -6.67 -4.54 17.95
C VAL A 41 -5.32 -4.00 17.44
N HIS A 42 -4.34 -3.85 18.32
CA HIS A 42 -2.97 -3.44 17.98
C HIS A 42 -2.23 -4.38 17.02
N ASP A 43 -2.50 -5.68 17.04
CA ASP A 43 -1.84 -6.66 16.17
C ASP A 43 -2.32 -6.51 14.72
N TYR A 44 -3.62 -6.23 14.52
CA TYR A 44 -4.18 -5.91 13.21
C TYR A 44 -3.69 -4.55 12.69
N ILE A 45 -3.61 -3.54 13.57
CA ILE A 45 -3.09 -2.21 13.21
C ILE A 45 -1.63 -2.32 12.73
N HIS A 46 -0.81 -3.19 13.32
CA HIS A 46 0.57 -3.41 12.85
C HIS A 46 0.65 -3.85 11.39
N VAL A 47 -0.18 -4.82 10.98
CA VAL A 47 -0.19 -5.31 9.60
C VAL A 47 -0.60 -4.19 8.63
N PHE A 48 -1.62 -3.41 8.99
CA PHE A 48 -2.01 -2.24 8.20
C PHE A 48 -0.91 -1.18 8.16
N ALA A 49 -0.24 -0.90 9.27
CA ALA A 49 0.83 0.09 9.34
C ALA A 49 2.01 -0.30 8.44
N ILE A 50 2.44 -1.56 8.46
CA ILE A 50 3.52 -2.07 7.59
C ILE A 50 3.14 -1.92 6.12
N ARG A 51 1.91 -2.31 5.74
CA ARG A 51 1.43 -2.19 4.36
C ARG A 51 1.41 -0.73 3.89
N HIS A 52 0.87 0.18 4.69
CA HIS A 52 0.84 1.61 4.36
C HIS A 52 2.23 2.23 4.31
N LEU A 53 3.13 1.83 5.21
CA LEU A 53 4.49 2.34 5.22
C LEU A 53 5.26 1.89 3.97
N ARG A 54 5.12 0.63 3.55
CA ARG A 54 5.72 0.13 2.32
C ARG A 54 5.23 0.89 1.09
N GLU A 55 3.93 1.15 1.00
CA GLU A 55 3.35 1.94 -0.09
C GLU A 55 3.91 3.37 -0.09
N ARG A 56 3.99 4.00 1.08
CA ARG A 56 4.57 5.34 1.23
C ARG A 56 6.05 5.36 0.82
N MET A 57 6.82 4.34 1.19
CA MET A 57 8.22 4.22 0.78
C MET A 57 8.35 4.11 -0.74
N ARG A 58 7.53 3.28 -1.39
CA ARG A 58 7.52 3.18 -2.86
C ARG A 58 7.24 4.52 -3.53
N GLN A 59 6.25 5.27 -3.04
CA GLN A 59 5.92 6.59 -3.57
C GLN A 59 7.05 7.60 -3.39
N LEU A 60 7.81 7.50 -2.30
CA LEU A 60 8.99 8.34 -2.08
C LEU A 60 10.13 7.97 -3.03
N ASP A 61 10.35 6.68 -3.29
CA ASP A 61 11.35 6.21 -4.25
C ASP A 61 11.01 6.68 -5.68
N GLU A 62 9.74 6.60 -6.09
CA GLU A 62 9.27 7.10 -7.38
C GLU A 62 9.51 8.62 -7.52
N GLN A 63 9.22 9.41 -6.48
CA GLN A 63 9.50 10.85 -6.46
C GLN A 63 11.00 11.17 -6.47
N ALA A 64 11.83 10.34 -5.84
CA ALA A 64 13.28 10.52 -5.83
C ALA A 64 13.91 10.23 -7.22
N VAL A 65 13.33 9.31 -7.99
CA VAL A 65 13.74 9.00 -9.36
C VAL A 65 13.39 10.13 -10.34
N GLU A 66 12.34 10.92 -10.07
CA GLU A 66 11.96 12.10 -10.87
C GLU A 66 12.69 13.39 -10.46
N GLY A 67 13.54 13.35 -9.43
CA GLY A 67 14.42 14.46 -9.04
C GLY A 67 15.42 14.82 -10.15
N PRO A 68 15.87 16.10 -10.22
CA PRO A 68 16.52 16.66 -11.40
C PRO A 68 17.74 15.84 -11.82
N PRO A 69 18.00 15.69 -13.14
CA PRO A 69 19.04 14.80 -13.64
C PRO A 69 20.36 15.12 -12.96
N ALA A 70 20.98 14.07 -12.40
CA ALA A 70 22.27 14.16 -11.74
C ALA A 70 23.19 15.04 -12.58
N ARG A 71 23.57 16.19 -12.01
CA ARG A 71 24.54 17.12 -12.62
C ARG A 71 25.77 16.29 -12.93
N GLN A 72 25.99 16.01 -14.21
CA GLN A 72 27.21 15.34 -14.65
C GLN A 72 28.38 16.18 -14.11
N PRO A 73 29.35 15.58 -13.40
CA PRO A 73 30.50 16.32 -12.92
C PRO A 73 31.21 16.88 -14.16
N ALA A 74 31.14 18.19 -14.34
CA ALA A 74 31.88 18.87 -15.38
C ALA A 74 33.35 18.49 -15.20
N GLU A 75 33.91 17.87 -16.24
CA GLU A 75 35.30 17.46 -16.29
C GLU A 75 36.20 18.61 -15.82
N PRO A 76 37.20 18.34 -14.96
CA PRO A 76 38.14 19.37 -14.58
C PRO A 76 38.90 19.78 -15.85
N ASN A 77 38.57 20.95 -16.39
CA ASN A 77 39.24 21.53 -17.55
C ASN A 77 40.72 21.75 -17.19
N ALA A 78 41.54 20.77 -17.55
CA ALA A 78 42.98 20.84 -17.59
C ALA A 78 43.39 21.77 -18.74
N GLN A 79 43.15 23.07 -18.59
CA GLN A 79 43.68 24.08 -19.49
C GLN A 79 44.49 25.11 -18.71
N ALA A 80 45.78 24.79 -18.68
CA ALA A 80 46.85 25.69 -19.08
C ALA A 80 47.16 26.84 -18.12
N GLY A 81 47.98 26.53 -17.12
CA GLY A 81 49.08 27.43 -16.76
C GLY A 81 49.99 27.63 -17.97
N ARG A 82 49.93 28.83 -18.57
CA ARG A 82 50.88 29.40 -19.55
C ARG A 82 50.41 30.85 -19.76
N ARG A 83 51.09 31.94 -19.38
CA ARG A 83 52.52 32.29 -19.34
C ARG A 83 52.69 33.49 -18.41
N LEU A 84 53.95 33.63 -17.96
CA LEU A 84 54.60 34.82 -17.40
C LEU A 84 54.34 36.10 -18.20
#